data_AF-A0A2P4XUT3-F1
#
_entry.id   AF-A0A2P4XUT3-F1
#
_cell.length_a   1.000
_cell.length_b   1.000
_cell.length_c   1.000
_cell.angle_alpha   90.00
_cell.angle_beta   90.00
_cell.angle_gamma   90.00
#
_symmetry.space_group_name_H-M   'P 1'
#
loop_
_entity.id
_entity.type
_entity.pdbx_description
1 polymer ?
#
loop_
_entity_poly.entity_id
_entity_poly.type
_entity_poly.pdbx_seq_one_letter_code
_entity_poly.pdbx_strand_id
1 'polypeptide(L)'
;MNSALWQFTISSEKLKAGVVSACGTTIFQEIELASSGCRNLATKKKALRKAINNFDWGAYRFVLLPIGGLNHWSLAIIENVMLPEETKVYHIDSLKDCGIYLLHYMDKMATGIVGLQSKSILGQVETWCQSGFNSPKAEHLRTLLQ
;
A
#
# COMPACT_ATOMS: atom_id res chain seq x y z
N MET A 1 -23.29 -7.59 6.64
CA MET A 1 -22.30 -8.34 5.85
C MET A 1 -20.97 -8.16 6.55
N ASN A 2 -20.41 -9.25 7.09
CA ASN A 2 -19.15 -9.24 7.83
C ASN A 2 -18.01 -8.88 6.86
N SER A 3 -17.38 -7.72 7.03
CA SER A 3 -16.11 -7.43 6.39
C SER A 3 -15.07 -8.35 7.02
N ALA A 4 -14.73 -9.44 6.35
CA ALA A 4 -13.53 -10.20 6.68
C ALA A 4 -12.33 -9.26 6.52
N LEU A 5 -11.86 -8.73 7.65
CA LEU A 5 -10.63 -7.96 7.75
C LEU A 5 -9.48 -8.96 7.53
N TRP A 6 -9.10 -9.14 6.27
CA TRP A 6 -7.87 -9.85 5.96
C TRP A 6 -6.69 -8.98 6.38
N GLN A 7 -6.18 -9.23 7.57
CA GLN A 7 -4.98 -8.59 8.08
C GLN A 7 -3.78 -9.28 7.42
N PHE A 8 -3.42 -8.82 6.22
CA PHE A 8 -2.28 -9.36 5.50
C PHE A 8 -0.98 -8.80 6.05
N THR A 9 -0.10 -9.69 6.49
CA THR A 9 1.26 -9.35 6.90
C THR A 9 2.21 -9.83 5.80
N ILE A 10 2.89 -8.92 5.11
CA ILE A 10 4.05 -9.30 4.29
C ILE A 10 5.09 -9.88 5.25
N SER A 11 5.68 -11.03 4.93
CA SER A 11 6.69 -11.64 5.80
C SER A 11 7.76 -10.62 6.17
N SER A 12 7.95 -10.38 7.47
CA SER A 12 8.80 -9.30 7.99
C SER A 12 10.26 -9.41 7.54
N GLU A 13 10.69 -10.61 7.21
CA GLU A 13 11.99 -10.96 6.62
C GLU A 13 12.22 -10.35 5.22
N LYS A 14 11.15 -9.95 4.51
CA LYS A 14 11.25 -9.23 3.24
C LYS A 14 11.25 -7.70 3.39
N LEU A 15 10.93 -7.18 4.57
CA LEU A 15 10.89 -5.74 4.83
C LEU A 15 12.17 -5.31 5.55
N LYS A 16 12.86 -4.30 5.00
CA LYS A 16 14.03 -3.72 5.64
C LYS A 16 13.63 -2.52 6.49
N ALA A 17 13.90 -2.59 7.80
CA ALA A 17 13.66 -1.50 8.74
C ALA A 17 14.30 -0.19 8.24
N GLY A 18 13.57 0.93 8.35
CA GLY A 18 13.99 2.23 7.85
C GLY A 18 13.83 2.44 6.33
N VAL A 19 13.61 1.36 5.56
CA VAL A 19 13.55 1.43 4.09
C VAL A 19 12.12 1.28 3.59
N VAL A 20 11.42 0.22 3.97
CA VAL A 20 10.05 -0.03 3.49
C VAL A 20 9.14 -0.43 4.64
N SER A 21 7.97 0.21 4.70
CA SER A 21 6.86 -0.21 5.56
C SER A 21 5.70 -0.68 4.69
N ALA A 22 5.19 -1.87 4.99
CA ALA A 22 3.93 -2.34 4.42
C ALA A 22 2.82 -2.05 5.44
N CYS A 23 2.04 -1.01 5.17
CA CYS A 23 0.91 -0.69 6.02
C CYS A 23 -0.19 -1.75 5.83
N GLY A 24 -0.80 -2.16 6.94
CA GLY A 24 -2.08 -2.83 6.89
C GLY A 24 -3.17 -1.88 6.37
N THR A 25 -4.36 -2.42 6.16
CA THR A 25 -5.53 -1.65 5.70
C THR A 25 -6.05 -0.68 6.77
N THR A 26 -5.63 -0.83 8.03
CA THR A 26 -6.12 -0.08 9.20
C THR A 26 -5.87 1.41 9.10
N ILE A 27 -4.68 1.85 8.66
CA ILE A 27 -4.36 3.29 8.50
C ILE A 27 -5.25 3.91 7.42
N PHE A 28 -5.42 3.23 6.29
CA PHE A 28 -6.30 3.71 5.23
C PHE A 28 -7.77 3.74 5.69
N GLN A 29 -8.24 2.70 6.35
CA GLN A 29 -9.59 2.65 6.91
C GLN A 29 -9.82 3.74 7.96
N GLU A 30 -8.85 4.03 8.82
CA GLU A 30 -8.93 5.14 9.78
C GLU A 30 -9.02 6.49 9.06
N ILE A 31 -8.24 6.67 7.98
CA ILE A 31 -8.30 7.86 7.12
C ILE A 31 -9.66 7.96 6.40
N GLU A 32 -10.18 6.85 5.91
CA GLU A 32 -11.47 6.75 5.20
C GLU A 32 -12.64 6.99 6.15
N LEU A 33 -12.65 6.35 7.32
CA LEU A 33 -13.63 6.55 8.39
C LEU A 33 -13.62 8.00 8.89
N ALA A 34 -12.43 8.57 9.08
CA ALA A 34 -12.27 9.99 9.39
C ALA A 34 -12.83 10.90 8.28
N SER A 35 -12.77 10.43 7.03
CA SER A 35 -13.20 11.19 5.85
C SER A 35 -14.68 11.06 5.49
N SER A 36 -15.31 9.94 5.84
CA SER A 36 -16.70 9.58 5.51
C SER A 36 -17.69 9.85 6.66
N GLY A 37 -17.25 9.78 7.92
CA GLY A 37 -18.13 9.90 9.10
C GLY A 37 -18.48 11.33 9.55
N CYS A 38 -17.83 12.36 9.02
CA CYS A 38 -17.94 13.74 9.54
C CYS A 38 -18.49 14.74 8.52
N ARG A 39 -19.72 15.24 8.75
CA ARG A 39 -20.30 16.37 7.97
C ARG A 39 -19.56 17.69 8.19
N ASN A 40 -18.81 17.84 9.28
CA ASN A 40 -18.05 19.05 9.63
C ASN A 40 -16.57 18.92 9.20
N LEU A 41 -16.11 19.84 8.35
CA LEU A 41 -14.75 19.91 7.81
C LEU A 41 -13.66 19.98 8.90
N ALA A 42 -13.89 20.70 10.00
CA ALA A 42 -12.94 20.82 11.09
C ALA A 42 -12.76 19.50 11.85
N THR A 43 -13.85 18.75 12.02
CA THR A 43 -13.81 17.42 12.68
C THR A 43 -13.13 16.39 11.77
N LYS A 44 -13.43 16.43 10.46
CA LYS A 44 -12.74 15.63 9.43
C LYS A 44 -11.23 15.89 9.41
N LYS A 45 -10.80 17.16 9.39
CA LYS A 45 -9.37 17.53 9.46
C LYS A 45 -8.70 17.02 10.75
N LYS A 46 -9.39 17.08 11.89
CA LYS A 46 -8.87 16.58 13.18
C LYS A 46 -8.71 15.06 13.18
N ALA A 47 -9.73 14.32 12.71
CA ALA A 47 -9.69 12.87 12.64
C ALA A 47 -8.63 12.38 11.63
N LEU A 48 -8.53 13.04 10.47
CA LEU A 48 -7.50 12.77 9.47
C LEU A 48 -6.09 13.01 10.04
N ARG A 49 -5.86 14.14 10.71
CA ARG A 49 -4.57 14.42 11.36
C ARG A 49 -4.22 13.38 12.42
N LYS A 50 -5.21 12.90 13.19
CA LYS A 50 -4.99 11.85 14.18
C LYS A 50 -4.55 10.54 13.51
N ALA A 51 -5.24 10.11 12.46
CA ALA A 51 -4.90 8.90 11.71
C ALA A 51 -3.51 9.01 11.06
N ILE A 52 -3.17 10.17 10.49
CA ILE A 52 -1.85 10.44 9.92
C ILE A 52 -0.76 10.41 11.01
N ASN A 53 -0.98 11.06 12.15
CA ASN A 53 0.00 11.15 13.23
C ASN A 53 0.21 9.83 13.99
N ASN A 54 -0.68 8.85 13.82
CA ASN A 54 -0.54 7.52 14.40
C ASN A 54 0.51 6.65 13.69
N PHE A 55 1.06 7.13 12.56
CA PHE A 55 2.08 6.44 11.81
C PHE A 55 3.31 7.33 11.65
N ASP A 56 4.49 6.78 11.91
CA ASP A 56 5.75 7.49 11.69
C ASP A 56 6.15 7.43 10.21
N TRP A 57 5.59 8.35 9.42
CA TRP A 57 5.89 8.47 7.99
C TRP A 57 7.38 8.77 7.75
N GLY A 58 8.05 9.45 8.68
CA GLY A 58 9.46 9.82 8.57
C GLY A 58 10.42 8.66 8.84
N ALA A 59 9.98 7.61 9.53
CA ALA A 59 10.80 6.44 9.80
C ALA A 59 11.09 5.58 8.55
N TYR A 60 10.35 5.75 7.46
CA TYR A 60 10.45 4.89 6.28
C TYR A 60 10.64 5.69 5.00
N ARG A 61 11.61 5.27 4.20
CA ARG A 61 11.81 5.83 2.86
C ARG A 61 10.66 5.51 1.91
N PHE A 62 10.08 4.32 2.03
CA PHE A 62 8.95 3.87 1.22
C PHE A 62 7.82 3.36 2.11
N VAL A 63 6.59 3.75 1.77
CA VAL A 63 5.38 3.25 2.41
C VAL A 63 4.48 2.61 1.35
N LEU A 64 4.19 1.33 1.52
CA LEU A 64 3.22 0.59 0.72
C LEU A 64 1.87 0.66 1.43
N LEU A 65 0.90 1.33 0.82
CA LEU A 65 -0.41 1.60 1.42
C LEU A 65 -1.51 0.92 0.59
N PRO A 66 -2.11 -0.16 1.10
CA PRO A 66 -3.35 -0.71 0.57
C PRO A 66 -4.47 0.33 0.64
N ILE A 67 -5.12 0.55 -0.48
CA ILE A 67 -6.31 1.40 -0.61
C ILE A 67 -7.48 0.48 -0.90
N GLY A 68 -8.37 0.32 0.07
CA GLY A 68 -9.55 -0.54 -0.04
C GLY A 68 -10.83 0.25 -0.06
N GLY A 69 -11.69 0.02 -1.04
CA GLY A 69 -13.09 0.45 -1.06
C GLY A 69 -14.04 -0.74 -0.97
N LEU A 70 -15.34 -0.50 -1.12
CA LEU A 70 -16.39 -1.52 -0.97
C LEU A 70 -16.17 -2.80 -1.79
N ASN A 71 -15.67 -2.69 -3.02
CA ASN A 71 -15.48 -3.83 -3.94
C ASN A 71 -14.13 -3.76 -4.69
N HIS A 72 -13.21 -2.90 -4.25
CA HIS A 72 -12.02 -2.60 -5.03
C HIS A 72 -10.81 -2.37 -4.15
N TRP A 73 -9.66 -2.88 -4.59
CA TRP A 73 -8.39 -2.74 -3.90
C TRP A 73 -7.34 -2.21 -4.87
N SER A 74 -6.55 -1.26 -4.41
CA SER A 74 -5.42 -0.71 -5.15
C SER A 74 -4.26 -0.44 -4.20
N LEU A 75 -3.07 -0.17 -4.74
CA LEU A 75 -1.86 0.05 -3.96
C LEU A 75 -1.33 1.46 -4.22
N ALA A 76 -1.15 2.25 -3.17
CA ALA A 76 -0.30 3.44 -3.23
C ALA A 76 1.10 3.12 -2.71
N ILE A 77 2.11 3.64 -3.40
CA ILE A 77 3.51 3.60 -2.98
C ILE A 77 3.96 5.03 -2.78
N ILE A 78 4.29 5.38 -1.55
CA ILE A 78 4.77 6.71 -1.20
C ILE A 78 6.29 6.62 -1.07
N GLU A 79 7.00 7.40 -1.87
CA GLU A 79 8.44 7.59 -1.74
C GLU A 79 8.70 8.89 -0.98
N ASN A 80 9.12 8.74 0.27
CA ASN A 80 9.60 9.83 1.10
C ASN A 80 11.04 10.14 0.69
N VAL A 81 11.19 11.17 -0.13
CA VAL A 81 12.51 11.74 -0.37
C VAL A 81 12.90 12.46 0.92
N MET A 82 13.89 11.93 1.65
CA MET A 82 14.43 12.52 2.89
C MET A 82 15.15 13.87 2.68
N LEU A 83 14.89 14.54 1.56
CA LEU A 83 15.43 15.81 1.08
C LEU A 83 14.25 16.73 0.71
N PRO A 84 14.43 18.06 0.56
CA PRO A 84 13.34 19.00 0.27
C PRO A 84 12.66 18.84 -1.10
N GLU A 85 12.76 17.68 -1.74
CA GLU A 85 12.06 17.34 -2.97
C GLU A 85 10.62 16.90 -2.68
N GLU A 86 9.78 16.97 -3.70
CA GLU A 86 8.38 16.54 -3.61
C GLU A 86 8.27 15.04 -3.32
N THR A 87 7.39 14.69 -2.37
CA THR A 87 6.99 13.30 -2.12
C THR A 87 6.36 12.72 -3.38
N LYS A 88 6.89 11.59 -3.86
CA LYS A 88 6.35 10.91 -5.04
C LYS A 88 5.34 9.86 -4.60
N VAL A 89 4.22 9.79 -5.31
CA VAL A 89 3.17 8.80 -5.06
C VAL A 89 2.91 8.03 -6.35
N TYR A 90 3.02 6.71 -6.27
CA TYR A 90 2.68 5.81 -7.36
C TYR A 90 1.40 5.07 -7.01
N HIS A 91 0.45 5.00 -7.93
CA HIS A 91 -0.80 4.29 -7.74
C HIS A 91 -0.87 3.11 -8.71
N ILE A 92 -1.07 1.92 -8.16
CA ILE A 92 -1.22 0.68 -8.91
C ILE A 92 -2.65 0.20 -8.73
N ASP A 93 -3.32 0.06 -9.87
CA ASP A 93 -4.71 -0.35 -9.95
C ASP A 93 -4.89 -1.54 -10.90
N SER A 94 -5.87 -2.39 -10.64
CA SER A 94 -6.19 -3.57 -11.43
C SER A 94 -7.70 -3.80 -11.51
N LEU A 95 -8.23 -3.96 -12.72
CA LEU A 95 -9.68 -4.06 -12.95
C LEU A 95 -10.33 -5.37 -12.48
N LYS A 96 -9.53 -6.43 -12.25
CA LYS A 96 -10.01 -7.76 -11.86
C LYS A 96 -9.10 -8.37 -10.80
N ASP A 97 -9.66 -9.21 -9.95
CA ASP A 97 -8.95 -9.91 -8.87
C ASP A 97 -8.09 -8.96 -8.01
N CYS A 98 -8.62 -7.76 -7.77
CA CYS A 98 -7.85 -6.63 -7.24
C CYS A 98 -7.19 -6.90 -5.89
N GLY A 99 -7.80 -7.70 -5.02
CA GLY A 99 -7.15 -8.16 -3.77
C GLY A 99 -5.94 -9.06 -4.01
N ILE A 100 -6.00 -9.96 -5.00
CA ILE A 100 -4.89 -10.87 -5.35
C ILE A 100 -3.75 -10.10 -6.03
N TYR A 101 -4.10 -9.19 -6.93
CA TYR A 101 -3.13 -8.31 -7.60
C TYR A 101 -2.46 -7.35 -6.61
N LEU A 102 -3.20 -6.81 -5.65
CA LEU A 102 -2.65 -6.02 -4.55
C LEU A 102 -1.56 -6.80 -3.81
N LEU A 103 -1.85 -8.03 -3.37
CA LEU A 103 -0.89 -8.85 -2.63
C LEU A 103 0.37 -9.13 -3.44
N HIS A 104 0.20 -9.53 -4.69
CA HIS A 104 1.32 -9.76 -5.61
C HIS A 104 2.20 -8.51 -5.78
N TYR A 105 1.59 -7.36 -6.03
CA TYR A 105 2.35 -6.13 -6.22
C TYR A 105 2.97 -5.61 -4.92
N MET A 106 2.32 -5.76 -3.78
CA MET A 106 2.93 -5.42 -2.50
C MET A 106 4.22 -6.22 -2.25
N ASP A 107 4.19 -7.54 -2.46
CA ASP A 107 5.38 -8.40 -2.31
C ASP A 107 6.48 -8.04 -3.32
N LYS A 108 6.08 -7.85 -4.58
CA LYS A 108 7.00 -7.50 -5.67
C LYS A 108 7.68 -6.15 -5.43
N MET A 109 6.92 -5.15 -4.99
CA MET A 109 7.43 -3.80 -4.72
C MET A 109 8.34 -3.80 -3.49
N ALA A 110 7.93 -4.47 -2.40
CA ALA A 110 8.78 -4.60 -1.21
C ALA A 110 10.14 -5.24 -1.56
N THR A 111 10.10 -6.36 -2.28
CA THR A 111 11.32 -7.08 -2.71
C THR A 111 12.17 -6.22 -3.65
N GLY A 112 11.54 -5.57 -4.62
CA GLY A 112 12.21 -4.71 -5.58
C GLY A 112 12.89 -3.50 -4.93
N ILE A 113 12.20 -2.83 -3.99
CA ILE A 113 12.71 -1.69 -3.23
C ILE A 113 13.94 -2.09 -2.40
N VAL A 114 13.84 -3.21 -1.67
CA VAL A 114 14.96 -3.71 -0.84
C VAL A 114 16.16 -4.10 -1.72
N GLY A 115 15.91 -4.70 -2.87
CA GLY A 115 16.94 -5.11 -3.81
C GLY A 115 17.64 -3.96 -4.55
N LEU A 116 16.92 -2.86 -4.86
CA LEU A 116 17.48 -1.78 -5.68
C LEU A 116 18.59 -0.99 -5.00
N GLN A 117 18.55 -0.87 -3.66
CA GLN A 117 19.43 -0.03 -2.84
C GLN A 117 19.55 1.45 -3.32
N SER A 118 18.75 1.87 -4.29
CA SER A 118 18.83 3.14 -5.01
C SER A 118 18.02 4.25 -4.36
N LYS A 119 18.30 5.49 -4.76
CA LYS A 119 17.64 6.72 -4.30
C LYS A 119 16.33 7.04 -5.03
N SER A 120 15.84 6.21 -5.94
CA SER A 120 14.57 6.44 -6.64
C SER A 120 14.03 5.15 -7.23
N ILE A 121 12.71 4.96 -7.18
CA ILE A 121 12.00 3.88 -7.88
C ILE A 121 11.30 4.35 -9.17
N LEU A 122 11.52 5.61 -9.57
CA LEU A 122 10.98 6.13 -10.82
C LEU A 122 11.40 5.24 -12.00
N GLY A 123 10.44 4.88 -12.86
CA GLY A 123 10.62 3.93 -13.96
C GLY A 123 10.62 2.45 -13.54
N GLN A 124 11.08 2.12 -12.33
CA GLN A 124 11.10 0.73 -11.85
C GLN A 124 9.70 0.21 -11.53
N VAL A 125 8.81 1.07 -11.04
CA VAL A 125 7.41 0.70 -10.80
C VAL A 125 6.76 0.17 -12.08
N GLU A 126 6.98 0.80 -13.23
CA GLU A 126 6.45 0.35 -14.52
C GLU A 126 7.02 -1.01 -14.93
N THR A 127 8.34 -1.18 -14.82
CA THR A 127 9.00 -2.47 -15.10
C THR A 127 8.48 -3.59 -14.19
N TRP A 128 8.24 -3.28 -12.91
CA TRP A 128 7.66 -4.24 -11.98
C TRP A 128 6.18 -4.52 -12.27
N CYS A 129 5.42 -3.54 -12.75
CA CYS A 129 4.04 -3.72 -13.20
C CYS A 129 3.93 -4.52 -14.50
N GLN A 130 4.94 -4.49 -15.38
CA GLN A 130 5.05 -5.36 -16.56
C GLN A 130 5.31 -6.84 -16.22
N SER A 131 4.98 -7.27 -15.00
CA SER A 131 5.07 -8.65 -14.59
C SER A 131 4.21 -9.56 -15.48
N GLY A 132 4.71 -10.76 -15.79
CA GLY A 132 3.89 -11.82 -16.39
C GLY A 132 2.85 -12.41 -15.42
N PHE A 133 2.35 -11.62 -14.46
CA PHE A 133 1.28 -12.00 -13.54
C PHE A 133 -0.06 -11.81 -14.24
N ASN A 134 -0.76 -12.91 -14.41
CA ASN A 134 -1.98 -13.02 -15.21
C ASN A 134 -3.01 -13.88 -14.48
N SER A 135 -4.18 -14.02 -15.08
CA SER A 135 -5.31 -14.73 -14.47
C SER A 135 -4.98 -16.15 -13.96
N PRO A 136 -4.24 -17.03 -14.69
CA PRO A 136 -3.83 -18.33 -14.16
C PRO A 136 -2.99 -18.26 -12.87
N LYS A 137 -2.05 -17.32 -12.79
CA LYS A 137 -1.22 -17.13 -11.58
C LYS A 137 -2.02 -16.51 -10.44
N ALA A 138 -2.94 -15.62 -10.74
CA ALA A 138 -3.86 -15.06 -9.76
C ALA A 138 -4.77 -16.16 -9.17
N GLU A 139 -5.26 -17.07 -9.99
CA GLU A 139 -6.06 -18.20 -9.51
C GLU A 139 -5.25 -19.16 -8.65
N HIS A 140 -4.02 -19.47 -9.05
CA HIS A 140 -3.12 -20.26 -8.20
C HIS A 140 -2.88 -19.58 -6.84
N LEU A 141 -2.59 -18.28 -6.82
CA LEU A 141 -2.42 -17.54 -5.56
C LEU A 141 -3.71 -17.57 -4.72
N ARG A 142 -4.88 -17.45 -5.36
CA ARG A 142 -6.18 -17.56 -4.67
C ARG A 142 -6.33 -18.92 -3.99
N THR A 143 -5.94 -20.02 -4.65
CA THR A 143 -6.01 -21.36 -4.04
C THR A 143 -5.07 -21.53 -2.84
N LEU A 144 -3.94 -20.81 -2.79
CA LEU A 144 -3.01 -20.83 -1.65
C LEU A 144 -3.53 -20.04 -0.44
N LEU A 145 -4.55 -19.21 -0.62
CA LEU A 145 -5.10 -18.31 0.41
C LEU A 145 -6.45 -18.81 0.99
N GLN A 146 -6.94 -19.97 0.53
CA GLN A 146 -8.13 -20.66 1.03
C GLN A 146 -7.79 -21.63 2.15
#